data_AF-A0AAJ2JBG1-F1
#
_entry.id   AF-A0AAJ2JBG1-F1
#
_cell.length_a   1.000
_cell.length_b   1.000
_cell.length_c   1.000
_cell.angle_alpha   90.00
_cell.angle_beta   90.00
_cell.angle_gamma   90.00
#
_symmetry.space_group_name_H-M   'P 1'
#
loop_
_entity.id
_entity.type
_entity.pdbx_description
1 polymer ?
#
loop_
_entity_poly.entity_id
_entity_poly.type
_entity_poly.pdbx_seq_one_letter_code
_entity_poly.pdbx_strand_id
1 'polypeptide(L)'
;MSQKAFLQEFDRAAITAFAPAGLADSGAVYTPRGGGPGVPCSVMVDRGTQAFGDDPMPVAVYEVVISLFRAEVVGERDAVVEVDGERYRLTDKLSDDGSRVRWAVARA
;
A
#
# COMPACT_ATOMS: atom_id res chain seq x y z
N MET A 1 -10.75 23.59 4.60
CA MET A 1 -10.20 22.25 4.27
C MET A 1 -9.26 21.85 5.40
N SER A 2 -9.27 20.59 5.85
CA SER A 2 -8.29 20.11 6.83
C SER A 2 -6.98 19.72 6.14
N GLN A 3 -5.86 19.66 6.88
CA GLN A 3 -4.58 19.19 6.34
C GLN A 3 -4.72 17.79 5.72
N LYS A 4 -5.43 16.87 6.39
CA LYS A 4 -5.69 15.51 5.89
C LYS A 4 -6.43 15.52 4.55
N ALA A 5 -7.45 16.37 4.40
CA ALA A 5 -8.19 16.49 3.16
C ALA A 5 -7.30 17.05 2.03
N PHE A 6 -6.43 18.01 2.34
CA PHE A 6 -5.45 18.52 1.38
C PHE A 6 -4.49 17.43 0.91
N LEU A 7 -3.90 16.65 1.83
CA LEU A 7 -2.94 15.60 1.47
C LEU A 7 -3.55 14.51 0.59
N GLN A 8 -4.82 14.14 0.85
CA GLN A 8 -5.53 13.18 -0.01
C GLN A 8 -5.72 13.70 -1.44
N GLU A 9 -6.06 14.98 -1.58
CA GLU A 9 -6.24 15.59 -2.90
C GLU A 9 -4.91 15.77 -3.61
N PHE A 10 -3.86 16.17 -2.88
CA PHE A 10 -2.51 16.28 -3.42
C PHE A 10 -1.99 14.94 -3.93
N ASP A 11 -2.08 13.87 -3.14
CA ASP A 11 -1.62 12.55 -3.57
C ASP A 11 -2.41 12.06 -4.78
N ARG A 12 -3.74 12.24 -4.81
CA ARG A 12 -4.58 11.93 -5.98
C ARG A 12 -4.10 12.66 -7.23
N ALA A 13 -3.82 13.96 -7.12
CA ALA A 13 -3.32 14.76 -8.23
C ALA A 13 -1.92 14.28 -8.68
N ALA A 14 -1.02 13.99 -7.74
CA ALA A 14 0.32 13.53 -8.02
C ALA A 14 0.32 12.17 -8.76
N ILE A 15 -0.45 11.20 -8.29
CA ILE A 15 -0.57 9.89 -8.93
C ILE A 15 -1.16 10.04 -10.33
N THR A 16 -2.23 10.82 -10.47
CA THR A 16 -2.86 11.04 -11.78
C THR A 16 -1.86 11.61 -12.78
N ALA A 17 -1.02 12.55 -12.35
CA ALA A 17 -0.02 13.19 -13.20
C ALA A 17 1.18 12.29 -13.52
N PHE A 18 1.65 11.48 -12.55
CA PHE A 18 2.96 10.83 -12.63
C PHE A 18 2.92 9.29 -12.64
N ALA A 19 1.76 8.65 -12.49
CA ALA A 19 1.65 7.19 -12.66
C ALA A 19 2.14 6.72 -14.04
N PRO A 20 1.86 7.40 -15.17
CA PRO A 20 2.43 7.01 -16.48
C PRO A 20 3.96 7.11 -16.54
N ALA A 21 4.57 7.89 -15.64
CA ALA A 21 6.03 8.03 -15.51
C ALA A 21 6.64 7.03 -14.50
N GLY A 22 5.82 6.14 -13.91
CA GLY A 22 6.28 5.10 -12.99
C GLY A 22 6.33 5.52 -11.51
N LEU A 23 5.63 6.58 -11.09
CA LEU A 23 5.56 6.96 -9.67
C LEU A 23 4.86 5.88 -8.81
N ALA A 24 3.84 5.25 -9.37
CA ALA A 24 3.00 4.26 -8.71
C ALA A 24 2.49 3.23 -9.72
N ASP A 25 2.24 2.01 -9.25
CA ASP A 25 1.61 0.95 -10.03
C ASP A 25 0.10 1.21 -10.07
N SER A 26 -0.37 1.87 -11.13
CA SER A 26 -1.79 2.24 -11.32
C SER A 26 -2.68 1.11 -11.85
N GLY A 27 -2.09 -0.04 -12.18
CA GLY A 27 -2.78 -1.25 -12.62
C GLY A 27 -3.10 -2.23 -11.50
N ALA A 28 -2.91 -1.84 -10.23
CA ALA A 28 -3.13 -2.75 -9.11
C ALA A 28 -4.62 -2.98 -8.83
N VAL A 29 -4.92 -4.13 -8.24
CA VAL A 29 -6.28 -4.53 -7.86
C VAL A 29 -6.32 -4.90 -6.39
N TYR A 30 -7.09 -4.15 -5.60
CA TYR A 30 -7.39 -4.45 -4.22
C TYR A 30 -8.62 -5.36 -4.11
N THR A 31 -8.52 -6.44 -3.34
CA THR A 31 -9.64 -7.35 -3.02
C THR A 31 -9.87 -7.36 -1.51
N PRO A 32 -11.08 -7.03 -1.01
CA PRO A 32 -11.40 -7.04 0.41
C PRO A 32 -11.22 -8.40 1.07
N ARG A 33 -11.07 -8.41 2.40
CA ARG A 33 -11.05 -9.67 3.15
C ARG A 33 -12.41 -10.38 3.00
N GLY A 34 -12.36 -11.68 2.75
CA GLY A 34 -13.56 -12.48 2.47
C GLY A 34 -13.96 -12.47 0.99
N GLY A 35 -13.22 -11.75 0.13
CA GLY A 35 -13.46 -11.68 -1.30
C GLY A 35 -14.41 -10.55 -1.69
N GLY A 36 -14.89 -10.60 -2.93
CA GLY A 36 -15.72 -9.56 -3.53
C GLY A 36 -15.13 -9.05 -4.84
N PRO A 37 -15.79 -8.07 -5.48
CA PRO A 37 -15.25 -7.45 -6.69
C PRO A 37 -13.93 -6.74 -6.37
N GLY A 38 -12.93 -6.95 -7.22
CA GLY A 38 -11.67 -6.21 -7.15
C GLY A 38 -11.89 -4.72 -7.40
N VAL A 39 -11.20 -3.89 -6.63
CA VAL A 39 -11.21 -2.43 -6.74
C VAL A 39 -9.89 -2.01 -7.40
N PRO A 40 -9.91 -1.46 -8.63
CA PRO A 40 -8.73 -0.88 -9.24
C PRO A 40 -8.18 0.24 -8.36
N CYS A 41 -6.87 0.24 -8.14
CA CYS A 41 -6.21 1.28 -7.36
C CYS A 41 -4.76 1.46 -7.81
N SER A 42 -4.16 2.55 -7.34
CA SER A 42 -2.74 2.81 -7.46
C SER A 42 -2.04 2.41 -6.17
N VAL A 43 -0.84 1.86 -6.28
CA VAL A 43 -0.02 1.50 -5.11
C VAL A 43 1.43 1.87 -5.32
N MET A 44 2.18 2.05 -4.23
CA MET A 44 3.64 2.04 -4.26
C MET A 44 4.14 0.76 -3.60
N VAL A 45 5.07 0.05 -4.25
CA VAL A 45 5.64 -1.20 -3.77
C VAL A 45 7.10 -0.99 -3.37
N ASP A 46 7.36 -0.90 -2.07
CA ASP A 46 8.71 -0.81 -1.51
C ASP A 46 9.27 -2.23 -1.34
N ARG A 47 10.10 -2.69 -2.28
CA ARG A 47 10.75 -4.02 -2.26
C ARG A 47 12.10 -3.96 -1.53
N GLY A 48 12.45 -5.01 -0.80
CA GLY A 48 13.68 -5.07 0.00
C GLY A 48 13.64 -4.17 1.23
N THR A 49 12.45 -3.81 1.70
CA THR A 49 12.32 -3.08 2.98
C THR A 49 12.84 -3.99 4.09
N GLN A 50 13.55 -3.45 5.08
CA GLN A 50 13.94 -4.19 6.27
C GLN A 50 13.52 -3.39 7.50
N ALA A 51 12.77 -4.02 8.39
CA ALA A 51 12.63 -3.54 9.77
C ALA A 51 13.64 -4.26 10.65
N PHE A 52 14.49 -3.47 11.30
CA PHE A 52 15.28 -3.92 12.43
C PHE A 52 14.48 -3.65 13.71
N GLY A 53 14.27 -4.68 14.52
CA GLY A 53 13.71 -4.52 15.87
C GLY A 53 14.78 -4.09 16.87
N ASP A 54 14.37 -3.77 18.10
CA ASP A 54 15.28 -3.46 19.22
C ASP A 54 15.95 -4.71 19.85
N ASP A 55 15.86 -5.85 19.17
CA ASP A 55 16.48 -7.09 19.62
C ASP A 55 18.01 -7.03 19.39
N PRO A 56 18.85 -7.48 20.35
CA PRO A 56 20.30 -7.63 20.13
C PRO A 56 20.66 -8.50 18.92
N MET A 57 19.74 -9.32 18.39
CA MET A 57 19.87 -10.02 17.10
C MET A 57 18.65 -9.76 16.20
N PRO A 58 18.62 -8.63 15.46
CA PRO A 58 17.44 -8.27 14.68
C PRO A 58 17.30 -9.18 13.44
N VAL A 59 16.13 -9.80 13.30
CA VAL A 59 15.72 -10.51 12.08
C VAL A 59 14.80 -9.60 11.27
N ALA A 60 15.08 -9.42 9.98
CA ALA A 60 14.22 -8.63 9.10
C ALA A 60 12.81 -9.24 9.06
N VAL A 61 11.79 -8.45 9.42
CA VAL A 61 10.43 -8.98 9.63
C VAL A 61 9.59 -9.00 8.35
N TYR A 62 9.82 -8.05 7.43
CA TYR A 62 9.06 -7.93 6.18
C TYR A 62 9.96 -7.46 5.06
N GLU A 63 9.87 -8.08 3.88
CA GLU A 63 10.67 -7.72 2.70
C GLU A 63 9.95 -6.75 1.76
N VAL A 64 8.62 -6.68 1.84
CA VAL A 64 7.79 -5.85 0.96
C VAL A 64 6.81 -5.03 1.78
N VAL A 65 6.69 -3.76 1.44
CA VAL A 65 5.69 -2.84 1.98
C VAL A 65 4.87 -2.27 0.83
N ILE A 66 3.54 -2.34 0.95
CA ILE A 66 2.62 -1.72 0.00
C ILE A 66 2.04 -0.47 0.63
N SER A 67 2.18 0.66 -0.07
CA SER A 67 1.51 1.91 0.27
C SER A 67 0.26 2.06 -0.59
N LEU A 68 -0.91 2.07 0.07
CA LEU A 68 -2.20 2.34 -0.53
C LEU A 68 -2.52 3.83 -0.43
N PHE A 69 -3.05 4.43 -1.49
CA PHE A 69 -3.55 5.79 -1.43
C PHE A 69 -4.95 5.81 -0.84
N ARG A 70 -5.09 6.46 0.32
CA ARG A 70 -6.31 6.46 1.13
C ARG A 70 -7.52 7.02 0.38
N ALA A 71 -7.26 7.91 -0.57
CA ALA A 71 -8.27 8.50 -1.44
C ALA A 71 -8.95 7.47 -2.36
N GLU A 72 -8.33 6.30 -2.57
CA GLU A 72 -8.83 5.18 -3.37
C GLU A 72 -9.22 4.00 -2.45
N VAL A 73 -8.27 3.54 -1.62
CA VAL A 73 -8.43 2.38 -0.73
C VAL A 73 -7.63 2.55 0.56
N VAL A 74 -8.24 2.18 1.70
CA VAL A 74 -7.57 2.17 3.02
C VAL A 74 -6.84 0.85 3.27
N GLY A 75 -7.39 -0.25 2.75
CA GLY A 75 -6.97 -1.61 3.05
C GLY A 75 -7.37 -2.09 4.44
N GLU A 76 -7.50 -3.40 4.58
CA GLU A 76 -7.69 -4.09 5.85
C GLU A 76 -6.80 -5.34 5.92
N ARG A 77 -6.50 -5.82 7.13
CA ARG A 77 -5.74 -7.06 7.32
C ARG A 77 -6.42 -8.23 6.60
N ASP A 78 -5.61 -9.07 5.98
CA ASP A 78 -6.00 -10.21 5.13
C ASP A 78 -6.64 -9.86 3.77
N ALA A 79 -6.79 -8.58 3.45
CA ALA A 79 -7.09 -8.18 2.07
C ALA A 79 -5.91 -8.53 1.15
N VAL A 80 -6.20 -8.67 -0.15
CA VAL A 80 -5.20 -9.00 -1.17
C VAL A 80 -5.03 -7.83 -2.12
N VAL A 81 -3.78 -7.48 -2.43
CA VAL A 81 -3.42 -6.55 -3.49
C VAL A 81 -2.70 -7.35 -4.57
N GLU A 82 -3.23 -7.29 -5.79
CA GLU A 82 -2.56 -7.82 -6.98
C GLU A 82 -1.86 -6.67 -7.70
N VAL A 83 -0.57 -6.82 -7.98
CA VAL A 83 0.26 -5.84 -8.68
C VAL A 83 1.32 -6.58 -9.50
N ASP A 84 1.46 -6.22 -10.77
CA ASP A 84 2.36 -6.89 -11.72
C ASP A 84 2.19 -8.43 -11.81
N GLY A 85 0.96 -8.92 -11.59
CA GLY A 85 0.66 -10.36 -11.57
C GLY A 85 1.11 -11.09 -10.30
N GLU A 86 1.69 -10.38 -9.32
CA GLU A 86 1.97 -10.91 -7.98
C GLU A 86 0.84 -10.56 -7.02
N ARG A 87 0.53 -11.50 -6.11
CA ARG A 87 -0.51 -11.31 -5.10
C ARG A 87 0.12 -11.17 -3.71
N TYR A 88 -0.26 -10.11 -3.02
CA TYR A 88 0.22 -9.77 -1.70
C TYR A 88 -0.93 -9.68 -0.72
N ARG A 89 -0.82 -10.39 0.40
CA ARG A 89 -1.76 -10.28 1.52
C ARG A 89 -1.29 -9.21 2.49
N LEU A 90 -2.18 -8.29 2.85
CA LEU A 90 -1.91 -7.27 3.88
C LEU A 90 -1.84 -7.92 5.27
N THR A 91 -0.69 -7.81 5.95
CA THR A 91 -0.49 -8.41 7.28
C THR A 91 -0.55 -7.35 8.37
N ASP A 92 0.44 -6.47 8.44
CA ASP A 92 0.60 -5.50 9.52
C ASP A 92 0.50 -4.08 8.99
N LYS A 93 -0.36 -3.29 9.63
CA LYS A 93 -0.48 -1.88 9.31
C LYS A 93 0.72 -1.15 9.92
N LEU A 94 1.57 -0.60 9.07
CA LEU A 94 2.79 0.09 9.49
C LEU A 94 2.51 1.56 9.80
N SER A 95 1.71 2.24 8.98
CA SER A 95 1.35 3.63 9.21
C SER A 95 0.06 4.05 8.48
N ASP A 96 -0.51 5.17 8.92
CA ASP A 96 -1.61 5.89 8.28
C ASP A 96 -1.35 7.37 8.48
N ASP A 97 -0.75 8.02 7.47
CA ASP A 97 -0.38 9.45 7.54
C ASP A 97 -1.55 10.38 7.16
N GLY A 98 -2.72 9.79 6.85
CA GLY A 98 -3.93 10.50 6.48
C GLY A 98 -4.17 10.60 4.97
N SER A 99 -3.14 10.42 4.13
CA SER A 99 -3.28 10.34 2.67
C SER A 99 -2.83 9.00 2.10
N ARG A 100 -1.92 8.30 2.77
CA ARG A 100 -1.48 6.94 2.45
C ARG A 100 -1.58 6.03 3.66
N VAL A 101 -1.76 4.75 3.38
CA VAL A 101 -1.76 3.68 4.37
C VAL A 101 -0.71 2.66 3.98
N ARG A 102 0.27 2.44 4.85
CA ARG A 102 1.37 1.50 4.58
C ARG A 102 1.11 0.18 5.30
N TRP A 103 1.30 -0.91 4.57
CA TRP A 103 1.12 -2.27 5.05
C TRP A 103 2.36 -3.10 4.76
N ALA A 104 2.84 -3.82 5.78
CA ALA A 104 3.67 -5.00 5.53
C ALA A 104 2.80 -6.06 4.85
N VAL A 105 3.41 -6.85 3.98
CA VAL A 105 2.71 -7.86 3.21
C VAL A 105 3.44 -9.19 3.18
N ALA A 106 2.68 -10.26 2.97
CA ALA A 106 3.18 -11.58 2.64
C ALA A 106 2.73 -11.96 1.23
N ARG A 107 3.53 -12.75 0.50
CA ARG A 107 3.06 -13.35 -0.76
C ARG A 107 1.88 -14.28 -0.47
N ALA A 108 0.80 -14.13 -1.23
CA ALA A 108 -0.48 -14.81 -1.03
C ALA A 108 -0.58 -16.15 -1.77
#